data_AF-A0A3B4XM96-F1
#
_entry.id   AF-A0A3B4XM96-F1
#
_cell.length_a   1.000
_cell.length_b   1.000
_cell.length_c   1.000
_cell.angle_alpha   90.00
_cell.angle_beta   90.00
_cell.angle_gamma   90.00
#
_symmetry.space_group_name_H-M   'P 1'
#
loop_
_entity.id
_entity.type
_entity.pdbx_description
1 polymer ?
#
loop_
_entity_poly.entity_id
_entity_poly.type
_entity_poly.pdbx_seq_one_letter_code
_entity_poly.pdbx_strand_id
1 'polypeptide(L)'
;MSDRTLEYFLSLNQITKKDASEVKWSHAVNSRSRLTEALTGPMHMLEADIIIRGRDPKEPVMAHPPDTDSDITLKEWLEAVKAHDKGIKLDFKSLISQSLSTIESPKSLYYQVETLISNCEKAARMLICFLFFSSGYSWDTVRVMEEICRTLEHPVTFPVRAALLSQSFSQLKWLLQQSDR
;
A
#
# COMPACT_ATOMS: atom_id res chain seq x y z
N MET A 1 3.55 21.49 -4.72
CA MET A 1 4.10 20.14 -4.53
C MET A 1 4.72 19.72 -5.83
N SER A 2 5.96 19.24 -5.85
CA SER A 2 6.51 18.61 -7.04
C SER A 2 5.97 17.18 -7.13
N ASP A 3 5.57 16.75 -8.32
CA ASP A 3 5.17 15.36 -8.54
C ASP A 3 6.44 14.49 -8.60
N ARG A 4 6.88 14.04 -7.41
CA ARG A 4 8.09 13.23 -7.22
C ARG A 4 8.00 11.89 -7.94
N THR A 5 6.80 11.36 -8.17
CA THR A 5 6.59 10.08 -8.89
C THR A 5 6.91 10.24 -10.37
N LEU A 6 6.44 11.32 -11.00
CA LEU A 6 6.83 11.63 -12.39
C LEU A 6 8.31 12.00 -12.50
N GLU A 7 8.87 12.72 -11.52
CA GLU A 7 10.31 13.04 -11.46
C GLU A 7 11.18 11.78 -11.34
N TYR A 8 10.74 10.78 -10.57
CA TYR A 8 11.42 9.47 -10.46
C TYR A 8 11.40 8.70 -11.78
N PHE A 9 10.24 8.52 -12.42
CA PHE A 9 10.20 7.80 -13.71
C PHE A 9 10.90 8.55 -14.85
N LEU A 10 10.97 9.89 -14.78
CA LEU A 10 11.78 10.71 -15.69
C LEU A 10 13.29 10.49 -15.47
N SER A 11 13.77 10.47 -14.22
CA SER A 11 15.19 10.29 -13.93
C SER A 11 15.71 8.91 -14.37
N LEU A 12 14.83 7.91 -14.38
CA LEU A 12 15.08 6.56 -14.90
C LEU A 12 14.87 6.42 -16.42
N ASN A 13 14.47 7.48 -17.12
CA ASN A 13 14.08 7.46 -18.55
C ASN A 13 12.96 6.46 -18.89
N GLN A 14 12.11 6.10 -17.92
CA GLN A 14 10.94 5.22 -18.12
C GLN A 14 9.75 5.98 -18.75
N ILE A 15 9.67 7.29 -18.52
CA ILE A 15 8.77 8.21 -19.22
C ILE A 15 9.58 9.34 -19.88
N THR A 16 9.03 9.96 -20.92
CA THR A 16 9.71 10.99 -21.73
C THR A 16 9.30 12.41 -21.36
N LYS A 17 8.15 12.57 -20.70
CA LYS A 17 7.60 13.86 -20.26
C LYS A 17 7.08 13.77 -18.83
N LYS A 18 6.92 14.93 -18.19
CA LYS A 18 6.26 15.04 -16.88
C LYS A 18 4.73 14.97 -17.03
N ASP A 19 4.25 13.85 -17.56
CA ASP A 19 2.86 13.60 -17.89
C ASP A 19 2.41 12.27 -17.28
N ALA A 20 1.38 12.30 -16.45
CA ALA A 20 0.84 11.12 -15.78
C ALA A 20 0.22 10.10 -16.75
N SER A 21 -0.12 10.50 -17.99
CA SER A 21 -0.61 9.58 -19.02
C SER A 21 0.48 8.67 -19.60
N GLU A 22 1.77 9.00 -19.41
CA GLU A 22 2.89 8.11 -19.77
C GLU A 22 3.14 7.04 -18.69
N VAL A 23 2.50 7.14 -17.50
CA VAL A 23 2.64 6.17 -16.41
C VAL A 23 1.74 4.95 -16.65
N LYS A 24 2.37 3.78 -16.82
CA LYS A 24 1.69 2.49 -17.04
C LYS A 24 1.43 1.76 -15.72
N TRP A 25 0.23 1.20 -15.56
CA TRP A 25 -0.23 0.56 -14.33
C TRP A 25 -0.55 -0.93 -14.52
N SER A 26 0.02 -1.79 -13.68
CA SER A 26 -0.49 -3.14 -13.45
C SER A 26 -1.50 -3.09 -12.30
N HIS A 27 -2.69 -3.66 -12.52
CA HIS A 27 -3.79 -3.68 -11.56
C HIS A 27 -4.01 -5.09 -10.99
N ALA A 28 -4.51 -5.15 -9.75
CA ALA A 28 -4.79 -6.38 -9.00
C ALA A 28 -3.61 -7.37 -9.04
N VAL A 29 -2.41 -6.90 -8.69
CA VAL A 29 -1.16 -7.68 -8.63
C VAL A 29 -1.14 -8.56 -7.37
N ASN A 30 -2.14 -9.43 -7.26
CA ASN A 30 -2.57 -10.13 -6.05
C ASN A 30 -2.14 -11.59 -5.98
N SER A 31 -1.13 -11.99 -6.79
CA SER A 31 -0.59 -13.35 -6.76
C SER A 31 0.87 -13.37 -7.20
N ARG A 32 1.60 -14.43 -6.88
CA ARG A 32 3.01 -14.59 -7.31
C ARG A 32 3.16 -14.48 -8.82
N SER A 33 2.27 -15.14 -9.56
CA SER A 33 2.29 -15.12 -11.04
C SER A 33 2.11 -13.70 -11.59
N ARG A 34 1.11 -12.95 -11.10
CA ARG A 34 0.88 -11.56 -11.50
C ARG A 34 2.01 -10.63 -11.08
N LEU A 35 2.62 -10.87 -9.92
CA LEU A 35 3.77 -10.10 -9.47
C LEU A 35 4.99 -10.34 -10.37
N THR A 36 5.31 -11.59 -10.71
CA THR A 36 6.40 -11.93 -11.63
C THR A 36 6.20 -11.30 -13.01
N GLU A 37 4.98 -11.39 -13.57
CA GLU A 37 4.60 -10.75 -14.83
C GLU A 37 4.78 -9.21 -14.75
N ALA A 38 4.30 -8.58 -13.69
CA ALA A 38 4.31 -7.13 -13.57
C ALA A 38 5.70 -6.54 -13.26
N LEU A 39 6.55 -7.28 -12.53
CA LEU A 39 7.94 -6.90 -12.27
C LEU A 39 8.80 -6.96 -13.54
N THR A 40 8.67 -8.04 -14.31
CA THR A 40 9.41 -8.23 -15.58
C THR A 40 8.83 -7.43 -16.75
N GLY A 41 7.56 -7.02 -16.66
CA GLY A 41 6.87 -6.24 -17.68
C GLY A 41 7.20 -4.74 -17.72
N PRO A 42 6.75 -4.04 -18.77
CA PRO A 42 7.06 -2.62 -19.04
C PRO A 42 6.19 -1.64 -18.23
N MET A 43 5.69 -2.08 -17.08
CA MET A 43 4.72 -1.34 -16.25
C MET A 43 5.45 -0.58 -15.16
N HIS A 44 5.04 0.65 -14.87
CA HIS A 44 5.76 1.57 -13.97
C HIS A 44 5.21 1.46 -12.53
N MET A 45 3.88 1.40 -12.39
CA MET A 45 3.18 1.30 -11.10
C MET A 45 2.54 -0.07 -10.92
N LEU A 46 2.69 -0.66 -9.73
CA LEU A 46 2.07 -1.91 -9.31
C LEU A 46 0.97 -1.63 -8.27
N GLU A 47 -0.27 -1.93 -8.61
CA GLU A 47 -1.42 -1.81 -7.73
C GLU A 47 -1.84 -3.20 -7.23
N ALA A 48 -2.00 -3.34 -5.91
CA ALA A 48 -2.34 -4.61 -5.29
C ALA A 48 -3.17 -4.43 -4.02
N ASP A 49 -4.16 -5.32 -3.89
CA ASP A 49 -5.17 -5.30 -2.84
C ASP A 49 -4.68 -6.10 -1.62
N ILE A 50 -4.97 -5.66 -0.39
CA ILE A 50 -4.52 -6.35 0.84
C ILE A 50 -5.71 -6.72 1.73
N ILE A 51 -5.77 -7.96 2.19
CA ILE A 51 -6.65 -8.41 3.29
C ILE A 51 -5.85 -9.10 4.39
N ILE A 52 -6.48 -9.37 5.53
CA ILE A 52 -6.05 -10.39 6.48
C ILE A 52 -6.63 -11.74 6.04
N ARG A 53 -5.85 -12.85 6.05
CA ARG A 53 -6.40 -14.19 5.77
C ARG A 53 -7.55 -14.52 6.73
N GLY A 54 -8.58 -15.21 6.24
CA GLY A 54 -9.70 -15.66 7.08
C GLY A 54 -9.30 -16.65 8.19
N ARG A 55 -8.20 -17.39 8.00
CA ARG A 55 -7.67 -18.46 8.87
C ARG A 55 -6.48 -18.00 9.74
N ASP A 56 -6.14 -18.80 10.74
CA ASP A 56 -4.89 -18.61 11.50
C ASP A 56 -3.66 -19.19 10.77
N PRO A 57 -2.49 -18.54 10.87
CA PRO A 57 -2.28 -17.22 11.47
C PRO A 57 -2.96 -16.11 10.65
N LYS A 58 -3.56 -15.13 11.34
CA LYS A 58 -4.24 -13.96 10.75
C LYS A 58 -3.26 -12.98 10.07
N GLU A 59 -2.61 -13.43 9.01
CA GLU A 59 -1.56 -12.69 8.30
C GLU A 59 -2.08 -11.84 7.12
N PRO A 60 -1.40 -10.72 6.77
CA PRO A 60 -1.76 -9.92 5.61
C PRO A 60 -1.32 -10.57 4.30
N VAL A 61 -2.25 -10.69 3.35
CA VAL A 61 -2.06 -11.26 2.01
C VAL A 61 -2.57 -10.35 0.92
N MET A 62 -2.04 -10.53 -0.28
CA MET A 62 -2.43 -9.73 -1.44
C MET A 62 -3.68 -10.35 -2.08
N ALA A 63 -4.89 -9.87 -1.75
CA ALA A 63 -6.15 -10.41 -2.31
C ALA A 63 -7.28 -9.37 -2.31
N HIS A 64 -8.27 -9.60 -3.17
CA HIS A 64 -9.47 -8.76 -3.31
C HIS A 64 -10.74 -9.61 -3.09
N PRO A 65 -11.72 -9.15 -2.28
CA PRO A 65 -13.00 -9.85 -2.13
C PRO A 65 -13.68 -10.15 -3.48
N PRO A 66 -14.27 -11.34 -3.69
CA PRO A 66 -14.65 -12.34 -2.69
C PRO A 66 -13.52 -13.24 -2.19
N ASP A 67 -12.30 -13.15 -2.74
CA ASP A 67 -11.17 -13.94 -2.27
C ASP A 67 -10.85 -13.57 -0.82
N THR A 68 -10.70 -14.60 0.02
CA THR A 68 -10.38 -14.48 1.46
C THR A 68 -8.95 -14.96 1.77
N ASP A 69 -8.19 -15.30 0.72
CA ASP A 69 -6.82 -15.76 0.81
C ASP A 69 -6.03 -15.55 -0.51
N SER A 70 -4.70 -15.67 -0.49
CA SER A 70 -3.82 -15.62 -1.66
C SER A 70 -2.55 -16.49 -1.52
N ASP A 71 -1.85 -16.74 -2.63
CA ASP A 71 -0.59 -17.48 -2.68
C ASP A 71 0.62 -16.65 -2.23
N ILE A 72 0.46 -15.33 -2.04
CA ILE A 72 1.52 -14.40 -1.65
C ILE A 72 1.11 -13.51 -0.46
N THR A 73 2.00 -13.44 0.54
CA THR A 73 1.83 -12.51 1.67
C THR A 73 2.26 -11.09 1.31
N LEU A 74 1.75 -10.10 2.06
CA LEU A 74 2.22 -8.71 1.94
C LEU A 74 3.75 -8.60 2.11
N LYS A 75 4.31 -9.37 3.04
CA LYS A 75 5.76 -9.39 3.28
C LYS A 75 6.53 -9.82 2.02
N GLU A 76 6.17 -10.97 1.45
CA GLU A 76 6.87 -11.50 0.26
C GLU A 76 6.67 -10.62 -0.96
N TRP A 77 5.49 -10.01 -1.10
CA TRP A 77 5.23 -9.04 -2.16
C TRP A 77 6.15 -7.83 -2.04
N LEU A 78 6.26 -7.23 -0.85
CA LEU A 78 7.15 -6.09 -0.59
C LEU A 78 8.62 -6.44 -0.80
N GLU A 79 9.10 -7.57 -0.29
CA GLU A 79 10.49 -8.01 -0.49
C GLU A 79 10.83 -8.25 -1.99
N ALA A 80 9.88 -8.75 -2.78
CA ALA A 80 10.09 -8.93 -4.22
C ALA A 80 10.10 -7.60 -4.99
N VAL A 81 9.24 -6.64 -4.65
CA VAL A 81 9.24 -5.32 -5.31
C VAL A 81 10.47 -4.50 -4.94
N LYS A 82 11.00 -4.62 -3.71
CA LYS A 82 12.19 -3.88 -3.23
C LYS A 82 13.42 -3.92 -4.15
N ALA A 83 13.53 -4.92 -5.01
CA ALA A 83 14.65 -5.10 -5.94
C ALA A 83 14.40 -4.54 -7.36
N HIS A 84 13.32 -3.79 -7.59
CA HIS A 84 12.89 -3.37 -8.93
C HIS A 84 12.42 -1.92 -8.97
N ASP A 85 12.80 -1.18 -10.01
CA ASP A 85 12.44 0.24 -10.21
C ASP A 85 10.95 0.45 -10.59
N LYS A 86 10.06 0.13 -9.65
CA LYS A 86 8.59 0.23 -9.77
C LYS A 86 8.04 1.15 -8.67
N GLY A 87 7.00 1.91 -8.99
CA GLY A 87 6.13 2.49 -7.97
C GLY A 87 5.08 1.49 -7.48
N ILE A 88 4.55 1.71 -6.28
CA ILE A 88 3.64 0.81 -5.58
C ILE A 88 2.34 1.54 -5.26
N LYS A 89 1.21 0.83 -5.30
CA LYS A 89 -0.05 1.27 -4.70
C LYS A 89 -0.69 0.13 -3.91
N LEU A 90 -0.71 0.24 -2.59
CA LEU A 90 -1.29 -0.76 -1.70
C LEU A 90 -2.75 -0.40 -1.36
N ASP A 91 -3.72 -1.26 -1.67
CA ASP A 91 -5.14 -0.99 -1.44
C ASP A 91 -5.78 -1.94 -0.41
N PHE A 92 -5.77 -1.55 0.86
CA PHE A 92 -6.19 -2.41 1.99
C PHE A 92 -7.71 -2.63 2.06
N LYS A 93 -8.19 -3.76 1.54
CA LYS A 93 -9.58 -4.21 1.66
C LYS A 93 -9.90 -4.63 3.09
N SER A 94 -11.11 -4.32 3.53
CA SER A 94 -11.62 -4.79 4.82
C SER A 94 -12.27 -6.17 4.65
N LEU A 95 -12.12 -7.04 5.67
CA LEU A 95 -12.82 -8.33 5.75
C LEU A 95 -14.36 -8.21 5.91
N ILE A 96 -14.89 -7.00 6.09
CA ILE A 96 -16.33 -6.75 6.28
C ILE A 96 -17.08 -6.86 4.94
N SER A 97 -17.15 -8.07 4.40
CA SER A 97 -18.02 -8.44 3.27
C SER A 97 -18.74 -9.78 3.46
N GLN A 98 -18.55 -10.48 4.59
CA GLN A 98 -19.37 -11.64 4.95
C GLN A 98 -19.91 -11.51 6.39
N SER A 99 -21.23 -11.30 6.47
CA SER A 99 -22.09 -11.24 7.66
C SER A 99 -21.87 -10.12 8.69
N LEU A 100 -22.99 -9.56 9.18
CA LEU A 100 -23.01 -8.71 10.37
C LEU A 100 -22.63 -9.52 11.63
N SER A 101 -22.27 -8.80 12.69
CA SER A 101 -22.06 -9.28 14.07
C SER A 101 -20.80 -10.13 14.34
N THR A 102 -19.63 -9.47 14.39
CA THR A 102 -18.75 -9.42 15.58
C THR A 102 -17.58 -8.47 15.29
N ILE A 103 -17.30 -7.53 16.19
CA ILE A 103 -16.19 -6.58 16.03
C ILE A 103 -14.91 -7.23 16.56
N GLU A 104 -14.21 -8.01 15.72
CA GLU A 104 -12.81 -8.28 15.97
C GLU A 104 -11.99 -7.02 15.68
N SER A 105 -11.25 -6.56 16.69
CA SER A 105 -10.64 -5.23 16.65
C SER A 105 -9.48 -5.13 15.65
N PRO A 106 -9.21 -3.95 15.06
CA PRO A 106 -8.06 -3.71 14.16
C PRO A 106 -6.65 -4.00 14.73
N LYS A 107 -6.56 -4.41 16.00
CA LYS A 107 -5.30 -4.59 16.74
C LYS A 107 -4.48 -5.82 16.31
N SER A 108 -5.07 -6.84 15.68
CA SER A 108 -4.31 -8.05 15.27
C SER A 108 -3.42 -7.79 14.05
N LEU A 109 -3.96 -7.16 13.00
CA LEU A 109 -3.21 -6.65 11.85
C LEU A 109 -2.10 -5.69 12.30
N TYR A 110 -2.42 -4.80 13.23
CA TYR A 110 -1.49 -3.83 13.83
C TYR A 110 -0.24 -4.52 14.43
N TYR A 111 -0.41 -5.47 15.36
CA TYR A 111 0.73 -6.13 16.03
C TYR A 111 1.60 -6.96 15.07
N GLN A 112 1.02 -7.61 14.06
CA GLN A 112 1.80 -8.43 13.12
C GLN A 112 2.62 -7.58 12.14
N VAL A 113 2.13 -6.40 11.76
CA VAL A 113 2.89 -5.46 10.92
C VAL A 113 4.06 -4.84 11.71
N GLU A 114 3.86 -4.41 12.97
CA GLU A 114 4.95 -3.94 13.85
C GLU A 114 6.08 -5.01 13.97
N THR A 115 5.70 -6.28 14.18
CA THR A 115 6.65 -7.38 14.35
C THR A 115 7.46 -7.67 13.08
N LEU A 116 6.88 -7.42 11.90
CA LEU A 116 7.57 -7.59 10.60
C LEU A 116 8.53 -6.44 10.28
N ILE A 117 8.27 -5.23 10.79
CA ILE A 117 9.03 -4.02 10.45
C ILE A 117 10.20 -3.75 11.43
N SER A 118 10.13 -4.26 12.67
CA SER A 118 11.15 -4.04 13.73
C SER A 118 12.60 -4.42 13.40
N ASN A 119 12.88 -5.06 12.25
CA ASN A 119 14.21 -5.52 11.83
C ASN A 119 14.84 -4.77 10.63
N CYS A 120 14.19 -3.72 10.09
CA CYS A 120 14.73 -2.95 8.95
C CYS A 120 15.27 -1.58 9.37
N GLU A 121 16.59 -1.36 9.23
CA GLU A 121 17.19 -0.04 9.36
C GLU A 121 17.03 0.81 8.09
N LYS A 122 16.49 2.04 8.28
CA LYS A 122 16.66 3.27 7.48
C LYS A 122 15.72 3.56 6.27
N ALA A 123 14.96 4.65 6.46
CA ALA A 123 14.80 5.81 5.55
C ALA A 123 13.85 5.80 4.31
N ALA A 124 12.54 5.80 4.57
CA ALA A 124 11.53 6.80 4.11
C ALA A 124 11.38 7.25 2.62
N ARG A 125 10.15 7.12 2.08
CA ARG A 125 9.32 8.19 1.44
C ARG A 125 7.90 7.69 1.03
N MET A 126 6.94 8.59 0.75
CA MET A 126 5.51 8.27 0.59
C MET A 126 4.69 9.31 -0.22
N LEU A 127 3.58 8.92 -0.85
CA LEU A 127 2.51 9.82 -1.36
C LEU A 127 1.07 9.22 -1.34
N ILE A 128 0.38 9.33 -0.18
CA ILE A 128 -1.10 9.52 0.03
C ILE A 128 -2.16 8.39 -0.23
N CYS A 129 -2.45 7.57 0.80
CA CYS A 129 -3.67 7.22 1.63
C CYS A 129 -5.16 6.73 1.23
N PHE A 130 -5.40 5.45 0.87
CA PHE A 130 -6.68 4.63 0.87
C PHE A 130 -6.24 3.21 1.37
N LEU A 131 -7.06 2.21 1.70
CA LEU A 131 -8.49 2.10 2.02
C LEU A 131 -8.70 2.24 3.55
N PHE A 132 -9.79 1.66 4.08
CA PHE A 132 -10.40 1.96 5.39
C PHE A 132 -10.93 3.43 5.47
N PHE A 133 -11.91 3.83 6.28
CA PHE A 133 -12.81 3.15 7.24
C PHE A 133 -14.27 3.51 6.91
N SER A 134 -15.25 2.99 7.64
CA SER A 134 -16.59 3.61 7.75
C SER A 134 -16.61 4.86 8.65
N SER A 135 -15.52 5.14 9.38
CA SER A 135 -15.40 6.17 10.41
C SER A 135 -14.18 7.12 10.24
N GLY A 136 -13.59 7.18 9.04
CA GLY A 136 -12.35 7.92 8.79
C GLY A 136 -11.06 7.22 9.25
N TYR A 137 -9.92 7.66 8.71
CA TYR A 137 -8.57 7.17 9.01
C TYR A 137 -8.16 7.51 10.45
N SER A 138 -7.91 6.49 11.27
CA SER A 138 -7.47 6.66 12.66
C SER A 138 -5.97 6.99 12.76
N TRP A 139 -5.52 7.43 13.95
CA TRP A 139 -4.10 7.64 14.23
C TRP A 139 -3.27 6.36 14.08
N ASP A 140 -3.79 5.22 14.52
CA ASP A 140 -3.10 3.93 14.43
C ASP A 140 -2.95 3.49 12.96
N THR A 141 -3.95 3.81 12.13
CA THR A 141 -3.89 3.55 10.68
C THR A 141 -2.75 4.31 10.04
N VAL A 142 -2.71 5.63 10.21
CA VAL A 142 -1.71 6.45 9.54
C VAL A 142 -0.30 6.16 10.06
N ARG A 143 -0.16 5.69 11.32
CA ARG A 143 1.12 5.16 11.82
C ARG A 143 1.55 3.89 11.08
N VAL A 144 0.67 2.90 10.93
CA VAL A 144 0.99 1.68 10.16
C VAL A 144 1.34 2.01 8.71
N MET A 145 0.64 2.97 8.09
CA MET A 145 0.94 3.43 6.73
C MET A 145 2.31 4.12 6.64
N GLU A 146 2.64 4.99 7.61
CA GLU A 146 3.97 5.60 7.74
C GLU A 146 5.05 4.53 7.91
N GLU A 147 4.81 3.54 8.77
CA GLU A 147 5.78 2.51 9.10
C GLU A 147 6.12 1.61 7.90
N ILE A 148 5.11 1.22 7.11
CA ILE A 148 5.30 0.50 5.84
C ILE A 148 6.13 1.35 4.88
N CYS A 149 5.76 2.63 4.69
CA CYS A 149 6.51 3.54 3.80
C CYS A 149 7.94 3.82 4.28
N ARG A 150 8.20 3.75 5.59
CA ARG A 150 9.53 3.92 6.17
C ARG A 150 10.51 2.83 5.72
N THR A 151 10.01 1.68 5.26
CA THR A 151 10.80 0.51 4.79
C THR A 151 11.00 0.44 3.28
N LEU A 152 10.53 1.42 2.52
CA LEU A 152 10.46 1.38 1.06
C LEU A 152 11.06 2.66 0.45
N GLU A 153 12.08 2.50 -0.41
CA GLU A 153 12.68 3.58 -1.19
C GLU A 153 11.85 3.97 -2.43
N HIS A 154 10.83 3.17 -2.75
CA HIS A 154 10.05 3.22 -3.97
C HIS A 154 8.99 4.33 -3.91
N PRO A 155 8.45 4.83 -5.04
CA PRO A 155 7.26 5.67 -5.04
C PRO A 155 6.04 4.92 -4.50
N VAL A 156 5.83 4.95 -3.19
CA VAL A 156 4.65 4.35 -2.54
C VAL A 156 3.50 5.33 -2.58
N THR A 157 2.42 4.91 -3.20
CA THR A 157 1.13 5.57 -3.16
C THR A 157 0.11 4.71 -2.42
N PHE A 158 -0.96 5.35 -1.99
CA PHE A 158 -2.26 4.71 -1.86
C PHE A 158 -3.22 5.67 -2.66
N PRO A 159 -4.55 5.50 -2.81
CA PRO A 159 -5.40 6.58 -3.42
C PRO A 159 -6.05 7.53 -2.36
N VAL A 160 -7.16 8.30 -2.56
CA VAL A 160 -7.86 9.03 -1.45
C VAL A 160 -9.40 8.86 -1.35
N ARG A 161 -9.98 8.63 -0.14
CA ARG A 161 -11.44 8.74 0.14
C ARG A 161 -11.87 10.19 0.40
N ALA A 162 -12.33 10.89 -0.64
CA ALA A 162 -12.82 12.28 -0.51
C ALA A 162 -13.88 12.47 0.59
N ALA A 163 -14.83 11.54 0.71
CA ALA A 163 -15.91 11.60 1.71
C ALA A 163 -15.43 11.50 3.18
N LEU A 164 -14.21 11.01 3.42
CA LEU A 164 -13.62 10.87 4.76
C LEU A 164 -12.59 11.96 5.09
N LEU A 165 -12.18 12.75 4.08
CA LEU A 165 -11.11 13.74 4.22
C LEU A 165 -11.37 14.74 5.34
N SER A 166 -12.61 15.21 5.49
CA SER A 166 -13.00 16.17 6.55
C SER A 166 -12.91 15.57 7.96
N GLN A 167 -13.24 14.29 8.11
CA GLN A 167 -13.22 13.58 9.40
C GLN A 167 -11.80 13.19 9.83
N SER A 168 -10.88 13.07 8.88
CA SER A 168 -9.52 12.55 9.10
C SER A 168 -8.42 13.51 8.67
N PHE A 169 -8.75 14.79 8.50
CA PHE A 169 -7.84 15.79 7.96
C PHE A 169 -6.55 15.87 8.77
N SER A 170 -6.62 15.82 10.10
CA SER A 170 -5.45 15.88 10.98
C SER A 170 -4.50 14.69 10.80
N GLN A 171 -5.05 13.48 10.68
CA GLN A 171 -4.30 12.23 10.49
C GLN A 171 -3.66 12.19 9.10
N LEU A 172 -4.44 12.53 8.06
CA LEU A 172 -3.97 12.58 6.68
C LEU A 172 -2.94 13.69 6.45
N LYS A 173 -3.12 14.86 7.10
CA LYS A 173 -2.15 15.96 7.09
C LYS A 173 -0.87 15.59 7.82
N TRP A 174 -0.95 14.92 8.97
CA TRP A 174 0.23 14.42 9.66
C TRP A 174 0.97 13.39 8.81
N LEU A 175 0.25 12.46 8.17
CA LEU A 175 0.83 11.46 7.27
C LEU A 175 1.56 12.17 6.10
N LEU A 176 0.91 13.13 5.45
CA LEU A 176 1.51 14.03 4.46
C LEU A 176 2.77 14.76 4.96
N GLN A 177 2.79 15.22 6.20
CA GLN A 177 3.98 15.87 6.77
C GLN A 177 5.18 14.91 6.94
N GLN A 178 4.99 13.60 6.77
CA GLN A 178 6.09 12.63 6.74
C GLN A 178 6.64 12.42 5.31
N SER A 179 5.95 12.87 4.24
CA SER A 179 6.44 12.72 2.85
C SER A 179 7.43 13.79 2.40
N ASP A 180 7.43 14.98 3.03
CA ASP A 180 8.32 16.08 2.65
C ASP A 180 9.78 15.88 3.12
N ARG A 181 10.02 14.87 3.95
CA ARG A 181 11.35 14.43 4.43
C ARG A 181 12.15 13.83 3.27
#